data_AF-A0A6B0SXS6-F1
#
_entry.id   AF-A0A6B0SXS6-F1
#
_cell.length_a   1.000
_cell.length_b   1.000
_cell.length_c   1.000
_cell.angle_alpha   90.00
_cell.angle_beta   90.00
_cell.angle_gamma   90.00
#
_symmetry.space_group_name_H-M   'P 1'
#
loop_
_entity.id
_entity.type
_entity.pdbx_description
1 polymer ?
#
loop_
_entity_poly.entity_id
_entity_poly.type
_entity_poly.pdbx_seq_one_letter_code
_entity_poly.pdbx_strand_id
1 'polypeptide(L)'
;MPQYVYVVECADGSLYTGYTTDVGRRVEEHNAGDGAKYTAGRRPVSLRYVEYHPSRSAAQSREHAIKSLSRSEKDRLLPDADDRVGIDYSAVV
;
A
#
# COMPACT_ATOMS: atom_id res chain seq x y z
N MET A 1 -12.50 14.14 0.11
CA MET A 1 -12.45 13.10 -0.94
C MET A 1 -11.76 11.90 -0.33
N PRO A 2 -12.36 10.71 -0.40
CA PRO A 2 -11.80 9.51 0.21
C PRO A 2 -10.42 9.20 -0.35
N GLN A 3 -9.59 8.58 0.48
CA GLN A 3 -8.23 8.18 0.16
C GLN A 3 -8.03 6.72 0.57
N TYR A 4 -7.13 6.04 -0.11
CA TYR A 4 -6.72 4.70 0.20
C TYR A 4 -5.25 4.70 0.51
N VAL A 5 -4.87 4.16 1.67
CA VAL A 5 -3.49 3.79 1.96
C VAL A 5 -3.28 2.38 1.45
N TYR A 6 -2.17 2.12 0.79
CA TYR A 6 -1.87 0.82 0.20
C TYR A 6 -0.44 0.40 0.51
N VAL A 7 -0.23 -0.91 0.57
CA VAL A 7 1.08 -1.54 0.62
C VAL A 7 1.22 -2.46 -0.58
N VAL A 8 2.29 -2.26 -1.36
CA VAL A 8 2.72 -3.18 -2.39
C VAL A 8 4.02 -3.85 -2.00
N GLU A 9 4.18 -5.08 -2.42
CA GLU A 9 5.43 -5.83 -2.34
C GLU A 9 6.11 -5.80 -3.70
N CYS A 10 7.38 -5.41 -3.70
CA CYS A 10 8.21 -5.37 -4.89
C CYS A 10 8.88 -6.72 -5.13
N ALA A 11 9.40 -6.96 -6.33
CA ALA A 11 10.02 -8.23 -6.70
C ALA A 11 11.25 -8.63 -5.85
N ASP A 12 11.85 -7.67 -5.13
CA ASP A 12 12.96 -7.90 -4.19
C ASP A 12 12.49 -8.20 -2.75
N GLY A 13 11.18 -8.39 -2.52
CA GLY A 13 10.58 -8.61 -1.20
C GLY A 13 10.55 -7.35 -0.32
N SER A 14 10.85 -6.18 -0.91
CA SER A 14 10.71 -4.89 -0.23
C SER A 14 9.27 -4.40 -0.28
N LEU A 15 8.83 -3.77 0.81
CA LEU A 15 7.48 -3.22 0.93
C LEU A 15 7.50 -1.72 0.65
N TYR A 16 6.58 -1.26 -0.19
CA TYR A 16 6.33 0.14 -0.44
C TYR A 16 4.94 0.52 0.07
N THR A 17 4.85 1.62 0.81
CA THR A 17 3.59 2.16 1.34
C THR A 17 3.34 3.53 0.74
N GLY A 18 2.12 3.74 0.24
CA GLY A 18 1.67 5.02 -0.30
C GLY A 18 0.20 5.26 -0.02
N TYR A 19 -0.31 6.42 -0.41
CA TYR A 19 -1.75 6.67 -0.51
C TYR A 19 -2.16 7.19 -1.88
N THR A 20 -3.42 6.98 -2.26
CA THR A 20 -3.99 7.38 -3.54
C THR A 20 -5.52 7.46 -3.45
N THR A 21 -6.16 8.12 -4.40
CA THR A 21 -7.63 8.03 -4.57
C THR A 21 -8.04 6.81 -5.40
N ASP A 22 -7.10 6.21 -6.12
CA ASP A 22 -7.31 5.07 -7.02
C ASP A 22 -6.12 4.11 -6.91
N VAL A 23 -6.34 2.96 -6.27
CA VAL A 23 -5.29 1.96 -6.03
C VAL A 23 -4.97 1.16 -7.28
N GLY A 24 -6.00 0.78 -8.05
CA GLY A 24 -5.83 -0.02 -9.27
C GLY A 24 -4.93 0.70 -10.27
N ARG A 25 -5.31 1.92 -10.63
CA ARG A 25 -4.50 2.77 -11.52
C ARG A 25 -3.07 2.93 -11.01
N ARG A 26 -2.90 3.11 -9.70
CA ARG A 26 -1.58 3.35 -9.10
C ARG A 26 -0.67 2.13 -9.13
N VAL A 27 -1.23 0.93 -8.96
CA VAL A 27 -0.48 -0.34 -9.09
C VAL A 27 -0.07 -0.55 -10.56
N GLU A 28 -0.95 -0.25 -11.51
CA GLU A 28 -0.63 -0.30 -12.94
C GLU A 28 0.50 0.66 -13.30
N GLU A 29 0.46 1.91 -12.83
CA GLU A 29 1.54 2.89 -13.02
C GLU A 29 2.88 2.39 -12.45
N HIS A 30 2.88 1.82 -11.24
CA HIS A 30 4.09 1.25 -10.66
C HIS A 30 4.65 0.11 -11.50
N ASN A 31 3.81 -0.75 -12.10
CA ASN A 31 4.22 -1.83 -12.98
C ASN A 31 4.62 -1.36 -14.39
N ALA A 32 4.03 -0.28 -14.89
CA ALA A 32 4.45 0.37 -16.13
C ALA A 32 5.82 1.06 -16.00
N GLY A 33 6.21 1.43 -14.77
CA GLY A 33 7.44 2.18 -14.48
C GLY A 33 7.22 3.70 -14.40
N ASP A 34 5.97 4.15 -14.58
CA ASP A 34 5.52 5.54 -14.45
C ASP A 34 5.15 5.91 -12.99
N GLY A 35 5.29 4.94 -12.08
CA GLY A 35 5.04 5.09 -10.66
C GLY A 35 6.15 5.83 -9.91
N ALA A 36 6.35 5.48 -8.63
CA ALA A 36 7.43 6.06 -7.86
C ALA A 36 8.79 5.63 -8.42
N LYS A 37 9.78 6.53 -8.46
CA LYS A 37 11.17 6.19 -8.85
C LYS A 37 11.71 4.98 -8.09
N TYR A 38 11.25 4.78 -6.85
CA TYR A 38 11.61 3.66 -6.00
C TYR A 38 11.12 2.30 -6.53
N THR A 39 9.89 2.23 -7.05
CA THR A 39 9.27 0.98 -7.53
C THR A 39 9.63 0.67 -8.99
N ALA A 40 10.00 1.68 -9.79
CA ALA A 40 10.32 1.52 -11.22
C ALA A 40 11.44 0.48 -11.51
N GLY A 41 12.41 0.31 -10.60
CA GLY A 41 13.48 -0.68 -10.72
C GLY A 41 13.21 -2.02 -10.02
N ARG A 42 12.05 -2.19 -9.39
CA ARG A 42 11.72 -3.33 -8.50
C ARG A 42 10.39 -3.98 -8.84
N ARG A 43 10.04 -3.89 -10.12
CA ARG A 43 8.84 -4.48 -10.70
C ARG A 43 9.03 -5.98 -10.96
N PRO A 44 7.96 -6.77 -11.04
CA PRO A 44 6.57 -6.37 -10.78
C PRO A 44 6.34 -6.05 -9.30
N VAL A 45 5.35 -5.22 -9.03
CA VAL A 45 4.82 -4.98 -7.69
C VAL A 45 3.46 -5.67 -7.55
N SER A 46 3.26 -6.34 -6.42
CA SER A 46 2.03 -7.01 -6.04
C SER A 46 1.34 -6.21 -4.94
N LEU A 47 0.04 -5.95 -5.09
CA LEU A 47 -0.74 -5.32 -4.03
C LEU A 47 -0.94 -6.33 -2.89
N ARG A 48 -0.61 -5.94 -1.66
CA ARG A 48 -0.73 -6.83 -0.48
C ARG A 48 -1.72 -6.31 0.56
N TYR A 49 -1.90 -4.99 0.64
CA TYR A 49 -2.81 -4.37 1.60
C TYR A 49 -3.42 -3.06 1.08
N VAL A 50 -4.68 -2.81 1.43
CA VAL A 50 -5.41 -1.56 1.20
C VAL A 50 -6.26 -1.20 2.41
N GLU A 51 -6.23 0.07 2.80
CA GLU A 51 -7.04 0.64 3.87
C GLU A 51 -7.72 1.92 3.41
N TYR A 52 -9.03 2.04 3.65
CA TYR A 52 -9.81 3.22 3.31
C TYR A 52 -9.65 4.33 4.37
N HIS A 53 -9.71 5.60 3.96
CA HIS A 53 -9.81 6.74 4.88
C HIS A 53 -10.71 7.85 4.32
N PRO A 54 -11.46 8.56 5.18
CA PRO A 54 -12.39 9.62 4.75
C PRO A 54 -11.68 10.90 4.30
N SER A 55 -10.43 11.12 4.69
CA SER A 55 -9.69 12.35 4.43
C SER A 55 -8.20 12.13 4.12
N ARG A 56 -7.60 13.11 3.45
CA ARG A 56 -6.16 13.13 3.15
C ARG A 56 -5.29 13.21 4.40
N SER A 57 -5.74 13.92 5.43
CA SER A 57 -5.02 13.97 6.70
C SER A 57 -4.99 12.60 7.37
N ALA A 58 -6.14 11.91 7.45
CA ALA A 58 -6.22 10.55 8.02
C ALA A 58 -5.32 9.57 7.26
N ALA A 59 -5.36 9.57 5.93
CA ALA A 59 -4.51 8.72 5.11
C ALA A 59 -3.02 9.01 5.29
N GLN A 60 -2.60 10.28 5.38
CA GLN A 60 -1.19 10.63 5.62
C GLN A 60 -0.73 10.20 7.02
N SER A 61 -1.56 10.41 8.05
CA SER A 61 -1.25 9.95 9.41
C SER A 61 -1.09 8.43 9.45
N ARG A 62 -1.98 7.69 8.76
CA ARG A 62 -1.89 6.23 8.69
C ARG A 62 -0.69 5.76 7.88
N GLU A 63 -0.40 6.37 6.73
CA GLU A 63 0.78 6.07 5.93
C GLU A 63 2.06 6.24 6.75
N HIS A 64 2.15 7.32 7.54
CA HIS A 64 3.28 7.55 8.43
C HIS A 64 3.36 6.49 9.53
N ALA A 65 2.23 6.11 10.14
CA ALA A 65 2.18 5.05 11.14
C ALA A 65 2.67 3.72 10.56
N ILE A 66 2.18 3.31 9.38
CA ILE A 66 2.60 2.09 8.69
C ILE A 66 4.09 2.14 8.35
N LYS A 67 4.61 3.28 7.88
CA LYS A 67 6.05 3.44 7.60
C LYS A 67 6.90 3.22 8.85
N SER A 68 6.44 3.70 10.01
CA SER A 68 7.11 3.55 11.31
C SER A 68 7.03 2.14 11.92
N LEU A 69 6.15 1.26 11.42
CA LEU A 69 6.07 -0.12 11.91
C LEU A 69 7.36 -0.90 11.63
N SER A 70 7.71 -1.78 12.56
CA SER A 70 8.76 -2.79 12.36
C SER A 70 8.36 -3.78 11.25
N ARG A 71 9.32 -4.58 10.77
CA ARG A 71 9.03 -5.61 9.75
C ARG A 71 7.98 -6.60 10.25
N SER A 72 8.13 -7.11 11.47
CA SER A 72 7.17 -8.05 12.07
C SER A 72 5.76 -7.48 12.21
N GLU A 73 5.62 -6.18 12.49
CA GLU A 73 4.31 -5.52 12.55
C GLU A 73 3.69 -5.33 11.17
N LYS A 74 4.51 -5.03 10.15
CA LYS A 74 4.05 -4.99 8.75
C LYS A 74 3.59 -6.37 8.30
N ASP A 75 4.34 -7.42 8.62
CA ASP A 75 3.98 -8.79 8.24
C ASP A 75 2.63 -9.21 8.87
N ARG A 76 2.29 -8.72 10.08
CA ARG A 76 0.95 -8.92 10.69
C ARG A 76 -0.18 -8.16 10.01
N LEU A 77 0.13 -7.05 9.33
CA LEU A 77 -0.83 -6.27 8.55
C LEU A 77 -1.14 -6.96 7.21
N LEU A 78 -0.16 -7.68 6.66
CA LEU A 78 -0.28 -8.37 5.40
C LEU A 78 -0.94 -9.75 5.60
N PRO A 79 -1.68 -10.26 4.60
CA PRO A 79 -2.20 -11.62 4.66
C PRO A 79 -1.08 -12.64 4.46
N ASP A 80 -1.19 -13.79 5.14
CA ASP A 80 -0.19 -14.88 5.10
C ASP A 80 0.06 -15.45 3.70
N ALA A 81 -0.94 -15.36 2.80
CA ALA A 81 -0.85 -15.87 1.43
C ALA A 81 -0.52 -14.74 0.45
N ASP A 82 0.44 -15.02 -0.46
CA ASP A 82 1.02 -14.06 -1.39
C ASP A 82 0.02 -13.55 -2.44
N ASP A 83 -0.94 -14.39 -2.82
CA ASP A 83 -2.01 -14.12 -3.79
C ASP A 83 -3.22 -13.38 -3.19
N ARG A 84 -3.21 -13.10 -1.89
CA ARG A 84 -4.30 -12.40 -1.20
C ARG A 84 -3.97 -10.93 -0.98
N VAL A 85 -5.01 -10.11 -1.01
CA VAL A 85 -4.95 -8.69 -0.64
C VAL A 85 -5.75 -8.49 0.64
N GLY A 86 -5.11 -7.96 1.68
CA GLY A 86 -5.81 -7.50 2.88
C GLY A 86 -6.58 -6.23 2.56
N ILE A 87 -7.87 -6.18 2.87
CA ILE A 87 -8.70 -4.99 2.65
C ILE A 87 -9.32 -4.59 3.99
N ASP A 88 -8.99 -3.39 4.45
CA ASP A 88 -9.56 -2.82 5.67
C ASP A 88 -10.50 -1.65 5.35
N TYR A 89 -11.77 -1.84 5.73
CA TYR A 89 -12.82 -0.83 5.68
C TYR A 89 -13.17 -0.28 7.07
N SER A 90 -12.44 -0.67 8.13
CA SER A 90 -12.81 -0.34 9.51
C SER A 90 -12.69 1.15 9.85
N ALA A 91 -11.96 1.94 9.07
CA ALA A 91 -11.83 3.39 9.28
C ALA A 91 -13.08 4.23 8.87
N VAL A 92 -14.25 3.58 8.73
CA VAL A 92 -15.53 4.22 8.37
C VAL A 92 -16.39 4.53 9.62
N VAL A 93 -16.00 4.05 10.80
CA VAL A 93 -16.74 4.29 12.07
C VAL A 93 -16.09 5.32 12.98
#